data_AF-X1V4V4-F1
#
_entry.id   AF-X1V4V4-F1
#
_cell.length_a   1.000
_cell.length_b   1.000
_cell.length_c   1.000
_cell.angle_alpha   90.00
_cell.angle_beta   90.00
_cell.angle_gamma   90.00
#
_symmetry.space_group_name_H-M   'P 1'
#
loop_
_entity.id
_entity.type
_entity.pdbx_description
1 polymer ?
#
loop_
_entity_poly.entity_id
_entity_poly.type
_entity_poly.pdbx_seq_one_letter_code
_entity_poly.pdbx_strand_id
1 'polypeptide(L)'
;VVLIDDYLHKGYRIKTLEPLFKKYDIKIKKIIVGALSGSGKEIATILNRDADCAHFIPNLRLWFNESELYPFIGGDALRRKIRTQGNLVRSINLILPYTFTSFIRNVSAKTLYSFSEVCIENALTILEALENEYQIIQQRKLTLDHLGEVIIYPRYPDQGEDMDYNLNLSPSHYLGNSLELLRRTKGMADRIKIADSV
;
A
#
# COMPACT_ATOMS: atom_id res chain seq x y z
N VAL A 1 -10.91 6.47 29.40
CA VAL A 1 -10.20 5.77 28.31
C VAL A 1 -9.27 6.75 27.60
N VAL A 2 -8.09 6.31 27.20
CA VAL A 2 -7.21 7.04 26.27
C VAL A 2 -7.20 6.24 24.97
N LEU A 3 -7.39 6.92 23.85
CA LEU A 3 -7.34 6.28 22.52
C LEU A 3 -5.95 6.49 21.92
N ILE A 4 -5.42 5.44 21.31
CA ILE A 4 -4.11 5.46 20.64
C ILE A 4 -4.34 5.00 19.20
N ASP A 5 -3.84 5.78 18.23
CA ASP A 5 -3.91 5.45 16.79
C ASP A 5 -2.64 5.93 16.09
N ASP A 6 -2.40 5.47 14.87
CA ASP A 6 -1.19 5.81 14.11
C ASP A 6 -1.25 7.27 13.65
N TYR A 7 -2.39 7.70 13.13
CA TYR A 7 -2.59 9.06 12.67
C TYR A 7 -4.05 9.53 12.71
N LEU A 8 -4.24 10.85 12.75
CA LEU A 8 -5.54 11.49 12.63
C LEU A 8 -5.51 12.52 11.49
N HIS A 9 -6.23 12.22 10.40
CA HIS A 9 -6.32 13.08 9.22
C HIS A 9 -7.75 13.30 8.71
N LYS A 10 -8.42 12.24 8.23
CA LYS A 10 -9.82 12.28 7.74
C LYS A 10 -10.86 12.00 8.83
N GLY A 11 -10.40 11.44 9.96
CA GLY A 11 -11.22 11.16 11.14
C GLY A 11 -12.31 10.10 10.96
N TYR A 12 -12.24 9.24 9.93
CA TYR A 12 -13.29 8.23 9.69
C TYR A 12 -13.53 7.31 10.89
N ARG A 13 -12.46 6.78 11.49
CA ARG A 13 -12.53 5.90 12.67
C ARG A 13 -13.18 6.61 13.86
N ILE A 14 -12.66 7.79 14.24
CA ILE A 14 -13.18 8.53 15.39
C ILE A 14 -14.64 8.96 15.19
N LYS A 15 -15.02 9.41 13.98
CA LYS A 15 -16.41 9.75 13.65
C LYS A 15 -17.34 8.54 13.77
N THR A 16 -16.86 7.35 13.42
CA THR A 16 -17.64 6.09 13.51
C THR A 16 -17.78 5.60 14.95
N LEU A 17 -16.75 5.76 15.77
CA LEU A 17 -16.74 5.32 17.17
C LEU A 17 -17.44 6.28 18.13
N GLU A 18 -17.46 7.59 17.81
CA GLU A 18 -18.04 8.62 18.68
C GLU A 18 -19.51 8.34 19.11
N PRO A 19 -20.43 7.89 18.22
CA PRO A 19 -21.77 7.49 18.64
C PRO A 19 -21.78 6.32 19.62
N LEU A 20 -20.85 5.37 19.48
CA LEU A 20 -20.75 4.21 20.36
C LEU A 20 -20.25 4.64 21.75
N PHE A 21 -19.27 5.54 21.81
CA PHE A 21 -18.81 6.09 23.08
C PHE A 21 -19.93 6.77 23.85
N LYS A 22 -20.77 7.55 23.16
CA LYS A 22 -21.95 8.19 23.77
C LYS A 22 -22.98 7.16 24.23
N LYS A 23 -23.28 6.16 23.38
CA LYS A 23 -24.26 5.11 23.69
C LYS A 23 -23.91 4.33 24.97
N TYR A 24 -22.63 4.05 25.19
CA TYR A 24 -22.16 3.25 26.32
C TYR A 24 -21.51 4.08 27.45
N ASP A 25 -21.71 5.40 27.47
CA ASP A 25 -21.11 6.35 28.43
C ASP A 25 -19.58 6.17 28.61
N ILE A 26 -18.87 5.90 27.50
CA ILE A 26 -17.43 5.74 27.52
C ILE A 26 -16.77 7.12 27.50
N LYS A 27 -16.17 7.49 28.63
CA LYS A 27 -15.44 8.75 28.79
C LYS A 27 -14.04 8.67 28.17
N ILE A 28 -13.91 9.22 26.96
CA ILE A 28 -12.61 9.42 26.31
C ILE A 28 -11.95 10.67 26.90
N LYS A 29 -10.81 10.48 27.58
CA LYS A 29 -10.04 11.54 28.23
C LYS A 29 -9.14 12.25 27.23
N LYS A 30 -8.50 11.49 26.35
CA LYS A 30 -7.51 12.00 25.39
C LYS A 30 -7.35 11.05 24.22
N ILE A 31 -6.98 11.58 23.07
CA ILE A 31 -6.55 10.85 21.88
C ILE A 31 -5.07 11.16 21.69
N ILE A 32 -4.24 10.13 21.56
CA ILE A 32 -2.82 10.28 21.29
C ILE A 32 -2.52 9.59 19.95
N VAL A 33 -1.92 10.32 19.02
CA VAL A 33 -1.57 9.77 17.70
C VAL A 33 -0.10 9.96 17.36
N GLY A 34 0.45 9.08 16.52
CA GLY A 34 1.79 9.26 15.97
C GLY A 34 1.86 10.54 15.13
N ALA A 35 0.96 10.69 14.16
CA ALA A 35 0.87 11.86 13.29
C ALA A 35 -0.51 12.54 13.33
N LEU A 36 -0.53 13.85 13.51
CA LEU A 36 -1.76 14.66 13.48
C LEU A 36 -1.69 15.68 12.35
N SER A 37 -2.69 15.69 11.46
CA SER A 37 -2.79 16.74 10.44
C SER A 37 -3.60 17.95 10.92
N GLY A 38 -3.52 19.06 10.18
CA GLY A 38 -4.38 20.22 10.43
C GLY A 38 -5.87 19.87 10.39
N SER A 39 -6.31 19.15 9.34
CA SER A 39 -7.68 18.64 9.23
C SER A 39 -8.06 17.68 10.35
N GLY A 40 -7.12 16.85 10.82
CA GLY A 40 -7.36 15.94 11.94
C GLY A 40 -7.57 16.68 13.25
N LYS A 41 -6.78 17.73 13.49
CA LYS A 41 -6.92 18.61 14.65
C LYS A 41 -8.27 19.32 14.64
N GLU A 42 -8.69 19.83 13.48
CA GLU A 42 -10.02 20.44 13.32
C GLU A 42 -11.15 19.46 13.64
N ILE A 43 -11.07 18.22 13.15
CA ILE A 43 -12.05 17.17 13.49
C ILE A 43 -12.08 16.90 14.99
N ALA A 44 -10.93 16.80 15.65
CA ALA A 44 -10.88 16.59 17.11
C ALA A 44 -11.57 17.74 17.86
N THR A 45 -11.31 18.98 17.45
CA THR A 45 -11.98 20.18 18.00
C THR A 45 -13.49 20.12 17.81
N ILE A 46 -13.98 19.79 16.60
CA ILE A 46 -15.42 19.67 16.31
C ILE A 46 -16.08 18.61 17.18
N LEU A 47 -15.38 17.51 17.45
CA LEU A 47 -15.89 16.42 18.30
C LEU A 47 -15.69 16.68 19.80
N ASN A 48 -15.16 17.86 20.18
CA ASN A 48 -14.79 18.21 21.55
C ASN A 48 -13.89 17.14 22.21
N ARG A 49 -12.89 16.69 21.45
CA ARG A 49 -11.90 15.70 21.89
C ARG A 49 -10.52 16.35 21.98
N ASP A 50 -9.86 16.15 23.12
CA ASP A 50 -8.45 16.50 23.28
C ASP A 50 -7.58 15.50 22.50
N ALA A 51 -6.82 16.00 21.52
CA ALA A 51 -5.95 15.21 20.67
C ALA A 51 -4.53 15.75 20.70
N ASP A 52 -3.58 14.86 20.95
CA ASP A 52 -2.16 15.14 21.06
C ASP A 52 -1.37 14.21 20.16
N CYS A 53 -0.14 14.60 19.81
CA CYS A 53 0.62 13.88 18.81
C CYS A 53 2.13 13.95 19.00
N ALA A 54 2.82 12.91 18.51
CA ALA A 54 4.28 12.96 18.39
C ALA A 54 4.72 13.92 17.27
N HIS A 55 4.01 13.91 16.14
CA HIS A 55 4.31 14.75 14.98
C HIS A 55 3.08 15.49 14.45
N PHE A 56 3.15 16.81 14.37
CA PHE A 56 2.12 17.62 13.74
C PHE A 56 2.52 17.95 12.28
N ILE A 57 1.70 17.52 11.32
CA ILE A 57 1.91 17.72 9.88
C ILE A 57 0.73 18.54 9.32
N PRO A 58 0.81 19.88 9.34
CA PRO A 58 -0.33 20.74 9.02
C PRO A 58 -0.97 20.42 7.67
N ASN A 59 -0.14 20.21 6.64
CA ASN A 59 -0.55 20.01 5.25
C ASN A 59 -0.22 18.58 4.76
N LEU A 60 -0.74 17.57 5.47
CA LEU A 60 -0.64 16.18 5.04
C LEU A 60 -1.54 15.98 3.80
N ARG A 61 -0.91 15.82 2.62
CA ARG A 61 -1.64 15.58 1.36
C ARG A 61 -1.88 14.11 1.09
N LEU A 62 -0.87 13.29 1.31
CA LEU A 62 -0.86 11.86 1.01
C LEU A 62 -0.11 11.12 2.12
N TRP A 63 -0.57 9.91 2.41
CA TRP A 63 0.05 8.97 3.32
C TRP A 63 -0.02 7.60 2.67
N PHE A 64 1.11 6.90 2.63
CA PHE A 64 1.21 5.59 1.99
C PHE A 64 1.65 4.57 3.02
N ASN A 65 1.06 3.38 2.96
CA ASN A 65 1.67 2.20 3.53
C ASN A 65 2.55 1.59 2.44
N GLU A 66 3.86 1.59 2.63
CA GLU A 66 4.82 1.12 1.62
C GLU A 66 4.55 -0.32 1.18
N SER A 67 4.19 -1.19 2.13
CA SER A 67 3.87 -2.59 1.83
C SER A 67 2.73 -2.73 0.82
N GLU A 68 1.73 -1.84 0.83
CA GLU A 68 0.60 -1.85 -0.13
C GLU A 68 1.03 -1.44 -1.55
N LEU A 69 2.15 -0.75 -1.68
CA LEU A 69 2.71 -0.35 -2.97
C LEU A 69 3.66 -1.40 -3.56
N TYR A 70 4.07 -2.40 -2.78
CA TYR A 70 5.10 -3.36 -3.16
C TYR A 70 4.49 -4.67 -3.66
N PRO A 71 4.52 -4.93 -4.98
CA PRO A 71 3.97 -6.16 -5.55
C PRO A 71 4.68 -7.39 -5.00
N PHE A 72 3.95 -8.50 -4.88
CA PHE A 72 4.38 -9.74 -4.23
C PHE A 72 4.62 -9.65 -2.71
N ILE A 73 4.57 -8.47 -2.12
CA ILE A 73 4.67 -8.27 -0.66
C ILE A 73 3.28 -7.92 -0.10
N GLY A 74 2.69 -6.82 -0.56
CA GLY A 74 1.38 -6.34 -0.16
C GLY A 74 0.51 -5.90 -1.33
N GLY A 75 -0.57 -5.18 -1.03
CA GLY A 75 -1.55 -4.71 -1.99
C GLY A 75 -2.99 -5.07 -1.60
N ASP A 76 -3.92 -4.34 -2.22
CA ASP A 76 -5.34 -4.47 -1.98
C ASP A 76 -5.84 -5.83 -2.46
N ALA A 77 -6.32 -6.66 -1.53
CA ALA A 77 -6.77 -8.00 -1.83
C ALA A 77 -7.97 -7.98 -2.80
N LEU A 78 -7.91 -8.85 -3.80
CA LEU A 78 -8.96 -9.01 -4.79
C LEU A 78 -9.61 -10.39 -4.67
N ARG A 79 -10.93 -10.40 -4.77
CA ARG A 79 -11.71 -11.63 -4.85
C ARG A 79 -12.23 -11.85 -6.27
N ARG A 80 -11.75 -12.90 -6.93
CA ARG A 80 -12.32 -13.45 -8.17
C ARG A 80 -13.18 -14.68 -7.86
N LYS A 81 -13.99 -15.12 -8.83
CA LYS A 81 -14.74 -16.38 -8.75
C LYS A 81 -13.81 -17.60 -8.83
N ILE A 82 -12.69 -17.46 -9.55
CA ILE A 82 -11.67 -18.50 -9.71
C ILE A 82 -10.81 -18.58 -8.44
N ARG A 83 -10.36 -19.79 -8.11
CA ARG A 83 -9.49 -20.05 -6.95
C ARG A 83 -8.16 -19.30 -7.08
N THR A 84 -7.59 -18.91 -5.94
CA THR A 84 -6.22 -18.39 -5.87
C THR A 84 -5.20 -19.49 -6.16
N GLN A 85 -4.00 -19.10 -6.60
CA GLN A 85 -2.91 -20.03 -6.84
C GLN A 85 -2.13 -20.28 -5.54
N GLY A 86 -2.12 -21.52 -5.07
CA GLY A 86 -1.41 -21.91 -3.84
C GLY A 86 -1.91 -21.21 -2.58
N ASN A 87 -0.97 -20.78 -1.74
CA ASN A 87 -1.17 -20.01 -0.50
C ASN A 87 -1.20 -18.49 -0.72
N LEU A 88 -1.15 -18.02 -1.97
CA LEU A 88 -1.06 -16.62 -2.31
C LEU A 88 -2.44 -15.94 -2.33
N VAL A 89 -2.47 -14.67 -1.94
CA VAL A 89 -3.67 -13.84 -2.05
C VAL A 89 -3.52 -12.87 -3.22
N ARG A 90 -4.46 -12.94 -4.15
CA ARG A 90 -4.51 -12.06 -5.31
C ARG A 90 -4.69 -10.61 -4.86
N SER A 91 -3.96 -9.68 -5.46
CA SER A 91 -4.03 -8.26 -5.11
C SER A 91 -3.91 -7.33 -6.31
N ILE A 92 -4.25 -6.07 -6.10
CA ILE A 92 -3.82 -4.95 -6.94
C ILE A 92 -2.92 -4.03 -6.12
N ASN A 93 -1.83 -3.58 -6.74
CA ASN A 93 -1.06 -2.45 -6.23
C ASN A 93 -1.45 -1.21 -7.04
N LEU A 94 -1.79 -0.11 -6.35
CA LEU A 94 -2.18 1.14 -6.99
C LEU A 94 -0.95 1.91 -7.49
N ILE A 95 -0.16 1.28 -8.37
CA ILE A 95 1.01 1.83 -9.06
C ILE A 95 1.06 1.27 -10.49
N LEU A 96 1.74 1.98 -11.39
CA LEU A 96 2.01 1.46 -12.73
C LEU A 96 3.01 0.29 -12.66
N PRO A 97 2.91 -0.73 -13.54
CA PRO A 97 1.98 -0.84 -14.66
C PRO A 97 0.64 -1.49 -14.29
N TYR A 98 0.42 -1.85 -13.03
CA TYR A 98 -0.75 -2.63 -12.60
C TYR A 98 -2.03 -1.79 -12.58
N THR A 99 -1.97 -0.57 -12.06
CA THR A 99 -3.15 0.30 -11.93
C THR A 99 -2.75 1.77 -11.94
N PHE A 100 -3.59 2.63 -12.50
CA PHE A 100 -3.38 4.06 -12.47
C PHE A 100 -3.64 4.65 -11.07
N THR A 101 -2.72 5.50 -10.60
CA THR A 101 -2.71 6.18 -9.29
C THR A 101 -3.68 7.36 -9.22
N SER A 102 -4.97 7.14 -9.49
CA SER A 102 -5.99 8.21 -9.58
C SER A 102 -6.19 9.05 -8.31
N PHE A 103 -5.76 8.53 -7.16
CA PHE A 103 -5.87 9.22 -5.87
C PHE A 103 -4.76 10.27 -5.65
N ILE A 104 -3.66 10.22 -6.40
CA ILE A 104 -2.59 11.22 -6.38
C ILE A 104 -2.96 12.30 -7.39
N ARG A 105 -3.45 13.45 -6.90
CA ARG A 105 -3.90 14.56 -7.74
C ARG A 105 -2.82 15.60 -7.95
N ASN A 106 -2.96 16.38 -9.03
CA ASN A 106 -2.12 17.54 -9.34
C ASN A 106 -0.62 17.21 -9.44
N VAL A 107 -0.30 16.05 -9.99
CA VAL A 107 1.06 15.59 -10.25
C VAL A 107 1.20 15.25 -11.73
N SER A 108 2.40 15.37 -12.28
CA SER A 108 2.65 15.04 -13.69
C SER A 108 2.64 13.52 -13.94
N ALA A 109 2.37 13.09 -15.17
CA ALA A 109 2.43 11.68 -15.55
C ALA A 109 3.84 11.11 -15.35
N LYS A 110 4.87 11.91 -15.62
CA LYS A 110 6.27 11.59 -15.34
C LYS A 110 6.52 11.34 -13.85
N THR A 111 5.95 12.14 -12.96
CA THR A 111 6.05 11.95 -11.51
C THR A 111 5.39 10.64 -11.07
N LEU A 112 4.20 10.33 -11.62
CA LEU A 112 3.50 9.07 -11.32
C LEU A 112 4.27 7.85 -11.83
N TYR A 113 4.87 7.96 -13.01
CA TYR A 113 5.77 6.96 -13.56
C TYR A 113 6.97 6.74 -12.62
N SER A 114 7.70 7.79 -12.27
CA SER A 114 8.88 7.69 -11.41
C SER A 114 8.53 7.16 -10.02
N PHE A 115 7.40 7.58 -9.45
CA PHE A 115 6.89 7.05 -8.19
C PHE A 115 6.66 5.53 -8.27
N SER A 116 6.02 5.07 -9.35
CA SER A 116 5.75 3.64 -9.55
C SER A 116 7.05 2.84 -9.79
N GLU A 117 7.98 3.40 -10.57
CA GLU A 117 9.29 2.80 -10.84
C GLU A 117 10.08 2.59 -9.54
N VAL A 118 10.15 3.61 -8.68
CA VAL A 118 10.78 3.51 -7.36
C VAL A 118 10.11 2.47 -6.48
N CYS A 119 8.77 2.38 -6.48
CA CYS A 119 8.07 1.36 -5.69
C CYS A 119 8.43 -0.06 -6.14
N ILE A 120 8.52 -0.30 -7.45
CA ILE A 120 8.91 -1.60 -8.00
C ILE A 120 10.39 -1.91 -7.69
N GLU A 121 11.29 -0.93 -7.83
CA GLU A 121 12.72 -1.09 -7.54
C GLU A 121 12.96 -1.38 -6.04
N ASN A 122 12.24 -0.72 -5.15
CA ASN A 122 12.29 -1.00 -3.71
C ASN A 122 11.78 -2.41 -3.39
N ALA A 123 10.64 -2.80 -3.96
CA ALA A 123 10.08 -4.13 -3.79
C ALA A 123 11.04 -5.22 -4.30
N LEU A 124 11.70 -4.99 -5.45
CA LEU A 124 12.70 -5.89 -6.01
C LEU A 124 13.89 -6.04 -5.07
N THR A 125 14.42 -4.93 -4.55
CA THR A 125 15.53 -4.92 -3.58
C THR A 125 15.19 -5.76 -2.34
N ILE A 126 13.97 -5.60 -1.80
CA ILE A 126 13.52 -6.37 -0.64
C ILE A 126 13.40 -7.86 -0.98
N LEU A 127 12.77 -8.20 -2.10
CA LEU A 127 12.55 -9.59 -2.51
C LEU A 127 13.88 -10.30 -2.79
N GLU A 128 14.83 -9.66 -3.47
CA GLU A 128 16.16 -10.22 -3.71
C GLU A 128 16.92 -10.48 -2.39
N ALA A 129 16.83 -9.55 -1.43
CA ALA A 129 17.41 -9.76 -0.11
C ALA A 129 16.77 -10.96 0.61
N LEU A 130 15.45 -11.06 0.61
CA LEU A 130 14.72 -12.19 1.20
C LEU A 130 15.05 -13.52 0.51
N GLU A 131 15.11 -13.53 -0.82
CA GLU A 131 15.45 -14.71 -1.61
C GLU A 131 16.88 -15.21 -1.30
N ASN A 132 17.84 -14.29 -1.14
CA ASN A 132 19.22 -14.61 -0.78
C ASN A 132 19.30 -15.21 0.63
N GLU A 133 18.71 -14.56 1.63
CA GLU A 133 18.71 -15.05 3.02
C GLU A 133 17.99 -16.39 3.14
N TYR A 134 16.86 -16.55 2.46
CA TYR A 134 16.11 -17.81 2.44
C TYR A 134 16.94 -18.93 1.80
N GLN A 135 17.65 -18.67 0.70
CA GLN A 135 18.53 -19.65 0.07
C GLN A 135 19.69 -20.05 0.99
N ILE A 136 20.25 -19.13 1.76
CA ILE A 136 21.32 -19.41 2.74
C ILE A 136 20.79 -20.30 3.88
N ILE A 137 19.63 -19.98 4.43
CA ILE A 137 19.08 -20.67 5.60
C ILE A 137 18.45 -22.02 5.23
N GLN A 138 17.66 -22.06 4.15
CA GLN A 138 16.85 -23.21 3.75
C GLN A 138 17.50 -24.07 2.66
N GLN A 139 18.63 -23.63 2.09
CA GLN A 139 19.37 -24.34 1.04
C GLN A 139 18.54 -24.63 -0.22
N ARG A 140 17.45 -23.87 -0.44
CA ARG A 140 16.59 -23.93 -1.62
C ARG A 140 16.06 -22.55 -1.99
N LYS A 141 15.62 -22.38 -3.23
CA LYS A 141 15.15 -21.08 -3.74
C LYS A 141 13.83 -20.68 -3.08
N LEU A 142 13.68 -19.40 -2.76
CA LEU A 142 12.38 -18.83 -2.40
C LEU A 142 11.56 -18.64 -3.67
N THR A 143 10.63 -19.56 -3.90
CA THR A 143 9.69 -19.51 -5.02
C THR A 143 8.37 -18.92 -4.56
N LEU A 144 7.48 -18.58 -5.50
CA LEU A 144 6.12 -18.14 -5.18
C LEU A 144 5.37 -19.14 -4.28
N ASP A 145 5.54 -20.46 -4.50
CA ASP A 145 4.92 -21.50 -3.65
C ASP A 145 5.36 -21.41 -2.18
N HIS A 146 6.63 -21.06 -1.96
CA HIS A 146 7.23 -20.96 -0.63
C HIS A 146 7.17 -19.54 -0.04
N LEU A 147 6.59 -18.56 -0.74
CA LEU A 147 6.59 -17.17 -0.30
C LEU A 147 5.86 -16.97 1.04
N GLY A 148 4.86 -17.80 1.31
CA GLY A 148 4.14 -17.84 2.59
C GLY A 148 4.98 -18.29 3.79
N GLU A 149 6.18 -18.85 3.57
CA GLU A 149 7.11 -19.19 4.64
C GLU A 149 7.88 -17.97 5.17
N VAL A 150 7.92 -16.88 4.39
CA VAL A 150 8.66 -15.65 4.72
C VAL A 150 7.71 -14.48 4.98
N ILE A 151 6.58 -14.43 4.28
CA ILE A 151 5.59 -13.37 4.38
C ILE A 151 4.27 -13.98 4.87
N ILE A 152 3.67 -13.44 5.94
CA ILE A 152 2.48 -14.02 6.58
C ILE A 152 1.28 -14.09 5.62
N TYR A 153 1.11 -13.07 4.77
CA TYR A 153 0.02 -12.99 3.80
C TYR A 153 0.55 -12.56 2.44
N PRO A 154 1.29 -13.45 1.76
CA PRO A 154 1.96 -13.10 0.52
C PRO A 154 0.93 -12.72 -0.54
N ARG A 155 1.20 -11.61 -1.21
CA ARG A 155 0.34 -11.11 -2.28
C ARG A 155 0.87 -11.54 -3.64
N TYR A 156 0.04 -11.45 -4.66
CA TYR A 156 0.50 -11.50 -6.04
C TYR A 156 -0.38 -10.61 -6.93
N PRO A 157 0.21 -9.86 -7.87
CA PRO A 157 -0.56 -9.00 -8.75
C PRO A 157 -1.53 -9.79 -9.61
N ASP A 158 -2.78 -9.35 -9.64
CA ASP A 158 -3.79 -9.90 -10.54
C ASP A 158 -3.44 -9.62 -12.01
N GLN A 159 -3.42 -10.68 -12.83
CA GLN A 159 -3.18 -10.59 -14.29
C GLN A 159 -4.46 -10.82 -15.12
N GLY A 160 -5.61 -11.01 -14.48
CA GLY A 160 -6.86 -11.34 -15.16
C GLY A 160 -7.25 -12.81 -15.08
N GLU A 161 -8.22 -13.18 -15.91
CA GLU A 161 -8.61 -14.58 -16.14
C GLU A 161 -7.68 -15.18 -17.21
N ASP A 162 -7.44 -16.49 -17.14
CA ASP A 162 -6.56 -17.25 -18.07
C ASP A 162 -5.06 -16.93 -18.03
N MET A 163 -4.62 -16.14 -17.06
CA MET A 163 -3.20 -15.89 -16.77
C MET A 163 -2.83 -16.45 -15.40
N ASP A 164 -1.87 -17.38 -15.42
CA ASP A 164 -1.40 -18.09 -14.23
C ASP A 164 0.10 -17.88 -14.02
N TYR A 165 0.48 -17.68 -12.76
CA TYR A 165 1.88 -17.71 -12.35
C TYR A 165 2.38 -19.15 -12.25
N ASN A 166 3.62 -19.39 -12.68
CA ASN A 166 4.37 -20.59 -12.39
C ASN A 166 4.96 -20.46 -10.98
N LEU A 167 4.40 -21.24 -10.05
CA LEU A 167 4.75 -21.15 -8.62
C LEU A 167 6.18 -21.59 -8.29
N ASN A 168 6.90 -22.20 -9.24
CA ASN A 168 8.31 -22.60 -9.08
C ASN A 168 9.30 -21.48 -9.39
N LEU A 169 8.85 -20.32 -9.87
CA LEU A 169 9.71 -19.16 -10.11
C LEU A 169 9.70 -18.22 -8.89
N SER A 170 10.76 -17.41 -8.77
CA SER A 170 10.91 -16.46 -7.68
C SER A 170 9.99 -15.23 -7.88
N PRO A 171 9.56 -14.56 -6.79
CA PRO A 171 8.81 -13.32 -6.91
C PRO A 171 9.63 -12.21 -7.59
N SER A 172 10.95 -12.12 -7.36
CA SER A 172 11.84 -11.15 -8.04
C SER A 172 11.83 -11.33 -9.57
N HIS A 173 11.77 -12.57 -10.06
CA HIS A 173 11.70 -12.86 -11.49
C HIS A 173 10.47 -12.23 -12.13
N TYR A 174 9.30 -12.40 -11.51
CA TYR A 174 8.07 -11.81 -12.03
C TYR A 174 8.07 -10.29 -11.89
N LEU A 175 8.57 -9.76 -10.78
CA LEU A 175 8.63 -8.33 -10.57
C LEU A 175 9.59 -7.64 -11.56
N GLY A 176 10.68 -8.29 -11.95
CA GLY A 176 11.58 -7.85 -13.01
C GLY A 176 10.85 -7.69 -14.36
N ASN A 177 9.98 -8.64 -14.72
CA ASN A 177 9.16 -8.54 -15.92
C ASN A 177 8.17 -7.35 -15.84
N SER A 178 7.60 -7.10 -14.66
CA SER A 178 6.73 -5.94 -14.44
C SER A 178 7.48 -4.61 -14.52
N LEU A 179 8.72 -4.55 -14.03
CA LEU A 179 9.59 -3.38 -14.19
C LEU A 179 9.94 -3.13 -15.65
N GLU A 180 10.23 -4.18 -16.41
CA GLU A 180 10.44 -4.09 -17.86
C GLU A 180 9.19 -3.54 -18.56
N LEU A 181 8.01 -4.06 -18.24
CA LEU A 181 6.73 -3.60 -18.77
C LEU A 181 6.51 -2.11 -18.49
N LEU A 182 6.77 -1.67 -17.25
CA LEU A 182 6.71 -0.25 -16.89
C LEU A 182 7.66 0.57 -17.77
N ARG A 183 8.93 0.16 -17.89
CA ARG A 183 9.96 0.88 -18.65
C ARG A 183 9.63 1.03 -20.13
N ARG A 184 8.90 0.09 -20.73
CA ARG A 184 8.38 0.22 -22.11
C ARG A 184 7.43 1.43 -22.28
N THR A 185 6.78 1.87 -21.21
CA THR A 185 5.83 3.01 -21.21
C THR A 185 6.48 4.37 -20.94
N LYS A 186 7.78 4.41 -20.60
CA LYS A 186 8.48 5.63 -20.18
C LYS A 186 8.29 6.80 -21.15
N GLY A 187 8.46 6.54 -22.45
CA GLY A 187 8.30 7.57 -23.49
C GLY A 187 6.87 8.10 -23.64
N MET A 188 5.84 7.39 -23.16
CA MET A 188 4.46 7.88 -23.12
C MET A 188 4.26 8.86 -21.97
N ALA A 189 4.82 8.57 -20.79
CA ALA A 189 4.74 9.44 -19.62
C ALA A 189 5.36 10.82 -19.87
N ASP A 190 6.43 10.90 -20.67
CA ASP A 190 7.06 12.17 -21.05
C ASP A 190 6.20 13.02 -22.00
N ARG A 191 5.26 12.41 -22.74
CA ARG A 191 4.41 13.10 -23.72
C ARG A 191 3.07 13.54 -23.15
N ILE A 192 2.64 12.95 -22.03
CA ILE A 192 1.37 13.28 -21.39
C ILE A 192 1.55 14.57 -20.57
N LYS A 193 1.12 15.68 -21.15
CA LYS A 193 0.72 16.85 -20.36
C LYS A 193 -0.61 16.48 -19.72
N ILE A 194 -0.62 16.25 -18.41
CA ILE A 194 -1.89 16.12 -17.69
C ILE A 194 -2.57 17.47 -17.85
N ALA A 195 -3.60 17.51 -18.71
CA ALA A 195 -4.50 18.65 -18.76
C ALA A 195 -5.08 18.79 -17.35
N ASP A 196 -4.96 20.00 -16.79
CA ASP A 196 -5.51 20.35 -15.49
C ASP A 196 -6.96 19.84 -15.43
N SER A 197 -7.15 18.76 -14.67
CA SER A 197 -8.48 18.19 -14.47
C SER A 197 -9.14 19.05 -13.42
N VAL A 198 -10.09 19.85 -13.89
CA VAL A 198 -11.06 20.69 -13.17
C VAL A 198 -11.53 20.06 -11.86
#